data_AF-A0A6P1V9P6-F1
#
_entry.id   AF-A0A6P1V9P6-F1
#
_cell.length_a   1.000
_cell.length_b   1.000
_cell.length_c   1.000
_cell.angle_alpha   90.00
_cell.angle_beta   90.00
_cell.angle_gamma   90.00
#
_symmetry.space_group_name_H-M   'P 1'
#
loop_
_entity.id
_entity.type
_entity.pdbx_description
1 polymer ?
#
loop_
_entity_poly.entity_id
_entity_poly.type
_entity_poly.pdbx_seq_one_letter_code
_entity_poly.pdbx_strand_id
1 'polypeptide(L)' 'MQTQAMRVYQIAFTGRDAKGVLPMFTCVKATTGKGAIRAFIERYRPVQGWFLGDPEDITDKLKKEAEEAEHKPQK' A
#
# COMPACT_ATOMS: atom_id res chain seq x y z
N MET A 1 0.20 -3.57 26.29
CA MET A 1 -0.20 -3.74 24.87
C MET A 1 1.04 -3.51 24.03
N GLN A 2 1.53 -4.52 23.31
CA GLN A 2 2.69 -4.35 22.42
C GLN A 2 2.22 -3.56 21.20
N THR A 3 2.74 -2.36 20.98
CA THR A 3 2.40 -1.55 19.80
C THR A 3 2.90 -2.28 18.56
N GLN A 4 2.01 -2.82 17.74
CA GLN A 4 2.41 -3.42 16.46
C GLN A 4 3.08 -2.34 15.60
N ALA A 5 4.27 -2.65 15.09
CA ALA A 5 5.04 -1.74 14.26
C ALA A 5 4.26 -1.37 12.99
N MET A 6 4.33 -0.10 12.60
CA MET A 6 3.75 0.40 11.36
C MET A 6 4.51 -0.20 10.17
N ARG A 7 3.79 -0.78 9.21
CA ARG A 7 4.31 -1.40 7.99
C ARG A 7 3.76 -0.70 6.77
N VAL A 8 4.40 -0.91 5.62
CA VAL A 8 3.92 -0.45 4.32
C VAL A 8 3.38 -1.65 3.54
N TYR A 9 2.11 -1.58 3.19
CA TYR A 9 1.43 -2.59 2.40
C TYR A 9 1.17 -2.09 0.99
N GLN A 10 1.51 -2.89 0.00
CA GLN A 10 1.08 -2.71 -1.37
C GLN A 10 -0.31 -3.31 -1.55
N ILE A 11 -1.19 -2.54 -2.18
CA ILE A 11 -2.56 -2.94 -2.50
C ILE A 11 -2.73 -2.87 -4.00
N ALA A 12 -3.30 -3.93 -4.57
CA ALA A 12 -3.79 -3.99 -5.92
C ALA A 12 -5.32 -4.00 -5.90
N PHE A 13 -5.93 -3.00 -6.51
CA PHE A 13 -7.38 -2.87 -6.61
C PHE A 13 -7.78 -2.52 -8.04
N THR A 14 -8.88 -3.08 -8.51
CA THR A 14 -9.52 -2.64 -9.75
C THR A 14 -10.98 -2.34 -9.47
N GLY A 15 -11.44 -1.20 -9.95
CA GLY A 15 -12.78 -0.74 -9.64
C GLY A 15 -13.01 0.67 -10.14
N ARG A 16 -13.99 1.32 -9.52
CA ARG A 16 -14.40 2.68 -9.88
C ARG A 16 -14.49 3.54 -8.64
N ASP A 17 -14.06 4.77 -8.77
CA ASP A 17 -14.37 5.84 -7.82
C ASP A 17 -15.44 6.78 -8.43
N ALA A 18 -15.68 7.93 -7.80
CA ALA A 18 -16.62 8.94 -8.30
C ALA A 18 -16.21 9.55 -9.65
N LYS A 19 -14.96 9.35 -10.10
CA LYS A 19 -14.38 9.95 -11.31
C LYS A 19 -14.26 8.94 -12.46
N GLY A 20 -14.44 7.64 -12.23
CA GLY A 20 -14.47 6.61 -13.28
C GLY A 20 -13.77 5.31 -12.90
N VAL A 21 -13.49 4.47 -13.89
CA VAL A 21 -12.75 3.19 -13.72
C VAL A 21 -11.26 3.48 -13.58
N LEU A 22 -10.63 3.01 -12.51
CA LEU A 22 -9.20 3.18 -12.27
C LEU A 22 -8.60 1.89 -11.68
N PRO A 23 -7.61 1.26 -12.33
CA PRO A 23 -6.73 0.32 -11.65
C PRO A 23 -5.87 1.11 -10.66
N MET A 24 -5.84 0.68 -9.40
CA MET A 24 -5.13 1.36 -8.33
C MET A 24 -4.14 0.39 -7.68
N PHE A 25 -2.87 0.52 -8.07
CA PHE A 25 -1.75 -0.01 -7.31
C PHE A 25 -1.25 1.11 -6.39
N THR A 26 -1.33 0.91 -5.08
CA THR A 26 -0.93 1.94 -4.11
C THR A 26 -0.28 1.33 -2.89
N CYS A 27 0.51 2.15 -2.19
CA CYS A 27 1.11 1.79 -0.91
C CYS A 27 0.36 2.52 0.22
N VAL A 28 0.00 1.78 1.26
CA VAL A 28 -0.64 2.31 2.46
C VAL A 28 0.11 1.89 3.71
N LYS A 29 0.15 2.76 4.71
CA LYS A 29 0.73 2.43 6.02
C LYS A 29 -0.33 1.86 6.93
N ALA A 30 -0.08 0.70 7.52
CA ALA A 30 -0.96 0.06 8.49
C ALA A 30 -0.18 -0.87 9.41
N THR A 31 -0.80 -1.30 10.51
CA THR A 31 -0.22 -2.29 11.43
C THR A 31 -0.44 -3.73 10.95
N THR A 32 -1.45 -3.96 10.10
CA THR A 32 -1.83 -5.28 9.56
C THR A 32 -2.36 -5.14 8.13
N GLY A 33 -2.39 -6.24 7.36
CA GLY A 33 -2.98 -6.26 6.03
C GLY A 33 -4.47 -5.89 6.02
N LYS A 34 -5.28 -6.35 6.99
CA LYS A 34 -6.67 -5.90 7.13
C LYS A 34 -6.77 -4.40 7.42
N GLY A 35 -5.85 -3.87 8.22
CA GLY A 35 -5.73 -2.42 8.45
C GLY A 35 -5.39 -1.66 7.18
N ALA A 36 -4.57 -2.24 6.29
CA ALA A 36 -4.22 -1.66 5.00
C ALA A 36 -5.46 -1.54 4.09
N ILE A 37 -6.29 -2.59 4.00
CA ILE A 37 -7.55 -2.57 3.26
C ILE A 37 -8.47 -1.45 3.79
N ARG A 38 -8.61 -1.34 5.11
CA ARG A 38 -9.43 -0.30 5.72
C ARG A 38 -8.91 1.10 5.40
N ALA A 39 -7.61 1.33 5.56
CA ALA A 39 -6.97 2.62 5.24
C ALA A 39 -7.13 3.00 3.76
N PHE A 40 -7.07 2.02 2.86
CA PHE A 40 -7.35 2.22 1.44
C PHE A 40 -8.79 2.68 1.20
N ILE A 41 -9.78 1.98 1.75
CA ILE A 41 -11.20 2.33 1.56
C ILE A 41 -11.50 3.73 2.12
N GLU A 42 -10.96 4.07 3.31
CA GLU A 42 -11.16 5.37 3.94
C GLU A 42 -10.55 6.52 3.11
N ARG A 43 -9.35 6.30 2.53
CA ARG A 43 -8.62 7.30 1.74
C ARG A 43 -9.20 7.51 0.35
N TYR A 44 -9.49 6.42 -0.36
CA TYR A 44 -9.83 6.46 -1.78
C TYR A 44 -11.32 6.34 -2.05
N ARG A 45 -12.12 5.88 -1.08
CA ARG A 45 -13.58 5.77 -1.14
C ARG A 45 -14.06 5.17 -2.47
N PRO A 46 -13.57 3.97 -2.85
CA PRO A 46 -14.04 3.32 -4.06
C PRO A 46 -15.54 3.05 -3.96
N VAL A 47 -16.25 3.20 -5.07
CA VAL A 47 -17.70 2.93 -5.15
C VAL A 47 -17.96 1.45 -5.36
N GLN A 48 -17.16 0.81 -6.23
CA GLN A 48 -17.27 -0.60 -6.56
C GLN A 48 -15.92 -1.15 -7.03
N GLY A 49 -15.69 -2.45 -6.85
CA GLY A 49 -14.52 -3.13 -7.37
C GLY A 49 -14.09 -4.32 -6.54
N TRP A 50 -12.89 -4.83 -6.85
CA TRP A 50 -12.30 -6.00 -6.22
C TRP A 50 -10.82 -5.76 -5.95
N PHE A 51 -10.38 -6.22 -4.78
CA PHE A 51 -8.96 -6.38 -4.48
C PHE A 51 -8.42 -7.56 -5.25
N LEU A 52 -7.26 -7.38 -5.86
CA LEU A 52 -6.58 -8.39 -6.68
C LEU A 52 -5.62 -9.19 -5.80
N GLY A 53 -6.17 -9.84 -4.76
CA GLY A 53 -5.41 -10.56 -3.74
C GLY A 53 -5.28 -9.81 -2.42
N ASP A 54 -4.53 -10.40 -1.49
CA ASP A 54 -4.25 -9.82 -0.19
C ASP A 54 -3.20 -8.70 -0.28
N PRO A 55 -3.24 -7.70 0.63
CA PRO A 55 -2.19 -6.69 0.72
C PRO A 55 -0.83 -7.32 1.03
N GLU A 56 0.18 -6.97 0.22
CA GLU A 56 1.54 -7.47 0.39
C GLU A 56 2.35 -6.53 1.31
N ASP A 57 2.99 -7.05 2.34
CA ASP A 57 3.90 -6.28 3.19
C ASP A 57 5.23 -6.07 2.44
N ILE A 58 5.50 -4.84 2.03
CA ILE A 58 6.70 -4.46 1.26
C ILE A 58 7.66 -3.61 2.08
N THR A 59 7.50 -3.59 3.41
CA THR A 59 8.29 -2.74 4.31
C THR A 59 9.80 -2.94 4.13
N ASP A 60 10.24 -4.20 4.04
CA ASP A 60 11.66 -4.51 3.90
C ASP A 60 12.19 -4.27 2.47
N LYS A 61 11.33 -4.45 1.45
CA LYS A 61 11.66 -4.10 0.06
C LYS A 61 11.95 -2.60 -0.07
N LEU A 62 11.08 -1.76 0.48
CA LEU A 62 11.25 -0.31 0.45
C LEU A 62 12.48 0.17 1.24
N LYS A 63 12.79 -0.45 2.39
CA LYS A 63 14.01 -0.11 3.14
C LYS A 63 15.26 -0.40 2.32
N LYS A 64 15.32 -1.59 1.71
CA LYS A 64 16.44 -2.00 0.87
C LYS A 64 16.60 -1.07 -0.34
N GLU A 65 15.51 -0.71 -1.01
CA GLU A 65 15.55 0.24 -2.13
C GLU A 65 16.05 1.63 -1.71
N ALA A 66 15.64 2.11 -0.53
CA ALA A 66 16.13 3.38 0.00
C ALA A 66 17.63 3.33 0.34
N GLU A 67 18.09 2.27 1.00
CA GLU A 67 19.51 2.06 1.30
C GLU A 67 20.35 1.95 0.02
N GLU A 68 19.88 1.23 -1.00
CA GLU A 68 20.56 1.11 -2.29
C GLU A 68 20.59 2.44 -3.07
N ALA A 69 19.55 3.27 -2.95
CA ALA A 69 19.51 4.59 -3.55
C ALA A 69 20.47 5.57 -2.86
N GLU A 70 20.61 5.50 -1.53
CA GLU A 70 21.58 6.29 -0.77
C GLU A 70 23.03 5.86 -1.01
N HIS A 71 23.27 4.57 -1.27
CA HIS A 71 24.61 4.02 -1.52
C HIS A 71 25.16 4.25 -2.93
N LYS A 72 24.38 4.84 -3.86
CA LYS A 72 24.90 5.26 -5.16
C LYS A 72 25.41 6.71 -5.06
N PRO A 73 26.73 6.97 -4.97
CA PRO A 73 27.23 8.31 -5.19
C PRO A 73 26.90 8.70 -6.62
N GLN A 74 26.19 9.82 -6.78
CA GLN A 74 26.04 10.49 -8.07
C GLN A 74 27.47 10.79 -8.56
N LYS A 75 27.93 10.02 -9.54
CA LYS A 75 29.20 10.26 -10.25
C LYS A 75 29.02 11.40 -11.24
#